data_AF-A0A3C0I6W8-F1
#
_entry.id   AF-A0A3C0I6W8-F1
#
_cell.length_a   1.000
_cell.length_b   1.000
_cell.length_c   1.000
_cell.angle_alpha   90.00
_cell.angle_beta   90.00
_cell.angle_gamma   90.00
#
_symmetry.space_group_name_H-M   'P 1'
#
loop_
_entity.id
_entity.type
_entity.pdbx_description
1 polymer ?
#
loop_
_entity_poly.entity_id
_entity_poly.type
_entity_poly.pdbx_seq_one_letter_code
_entity_poly.pdbx_strand_id
1 'polypeptide(L)'
;MHDFPRQKLQELINYHGIILSENAQHCEYFLREACGIEYKREVFALVSAVREGVAKELLNPPQGLPQTLFLDQLSQRLHDLGLDKTLSEWALQSWKMALLPQPSTPQLISPSKRLTPLNPLDYIRLLWWVLVKPQQLQAYRKIFGEEDENRIGKWLVSTLTWWPLLMPTLASGLELLMPTADNWPPDAYLWFSVLLIGCWLLTGKLGNVGEGSVMGNVAFGVVFSVVFVLTYVIAIVIAFYVATQVTSIEFGAAFVLAYVVTFYTAYVIAVGVAFVVKNAVTENLSTGTSSLAARIAFFLLLSAYLFLIWFCFFGGEQVLI
;
A
#
# COMPACT_ATOMS: atom_id res chain seq x y z
N MET A 1 3.56 -12.34 -35.04
CA MET A 1 3.21 -10.91 -34.88
C MET A 1 3.63 -10.48 -33.50
N HIS A 2 4.09 -9.25 -33.34
CA HIS A 2 4.62 -8.78 -32.06
C HIS A 2 3.50 -8.44 -31.07
N ASP A 3 3.73 -8.72 -29.79
CA ASP A 3 2.78 -8.41 -28.73
C ASP A 3 2.79 -6.94 -28.32
N PHE A 4 3.85 -6.19 -28.66
CA PHE A 4 4.00 -4.79 -28.25
C PHE A 4 2.85 -3.87 -28.74
N PRO A 5 2.43 -3.90 -30.02
CA PRO A 5 1.28 -3.09 -30.48
C PRO A 5 -0.05 -3.46 -29.79
N ARG A 6 -0.23 -4.75 -29.47
CA ARG A 6 -1.40 -5.25 -28.73
C ARG A 6 -1.41 -4.75 -27.29
N GLN A 7 -0.26 -4.75 -26.62
CA GLN A 7 -0.13 -4.19 -25.27
C GLN A 7 -0.40 -2.68 -25.26
N LYS A 8 0.14 -1.95 -26.24
CA LYS A 8 -0.13 -0.51 -26.40
C LYS A 8 -1.59 -0.20 -26.70
N LEU A 9 -2.26 -1.02 -27.50
CA LEU A 9 -3.71 -0.90 -27.71
C LEU A 9 -4.49 -1.02 -26.39
N GLN A 10 -4.14 -1.99 -25.53
CA GLN A 10 -4.78 -2.15 -24.22
C GLN A 10 -4.54 -0.94 -23.30
N GLU A 11 -3.30 -0.45 -23.25
CA GLU A 11 -2.97 0.76 -22.48
C GLU A 11 -3.78 1.98 -22.96
N LEU A 12 -3.89 2.17 -24.28
CA LEU A 12 -4.62 3.29 -24.88
C LEU A 12 -6.13 3.20 -24.62
N ILE A 13 -6.74 2.02 -24.71
CA ILE A 13 -8.16 1.82 -24.38
C ILE A 13 -8.41 2.03 -22.89
N ASN A 14 -7.49 1.62 -22.02
CA ASN A 14 -7.61 1.86 -20.58
C ASN A 14 -7.53 3.36 -20.24
N TYR A 15 -6.74 4.15 -20.99
CA TYR A 15 -6.53 5.57 -20.72
C TYR A 15 -7.58 6.47 -21.40
N HIS A 16 -7.92 6.22 -22.66
CA HIS A 16 -8.84 7.04 -23.47
C HIS A 16 -10.26 6.45 -23.56
N GLY A 17 -10.48 5.24 -23.04
CA GLY A 17 -11.75 4.54 -23.09
C GLY A 17 -12.08 3.96 -24.46
N ILE A 18 -13.30 3.45 -24.59
CA ILE A 18 -13.82 2.81 -25.80
C ILE A 18 -13.99 3.77 -27.00
N ILE A 19 -13.79 5.08 -26.83
CA ILE A 19 -13.87 6.10 -27.89
C ILE A 19 -12.89 5.80 -29.03
N LEU A 20 -11.76 5.14 -28.74
CA LEU A 20 -10.79 4.69 -29.75
C LEU A 20 -11.34 3.59 -30.67
N SER A 21 -12.40 2.88 -30.29
CA SER A 21 -13.08 1.89 -31.13
C SER A 21 -14.06 2.51 -32.13
N GLU A 22 -14.35 3.81 -32.01
CA GLU A 22 -15.29 4.53 -32.87
C GLU A 22 -14.59 5.48 -33.85
N ASN A 23 -13.40 5.99 -33.49
CA ASN A 23 -12.66 6.94 -34.30
C ASN A 23 -11.32 6.35 -34.77
N ALA A 24 -11.31 5.85 -36.01
CA ALA A 24 -10.13 5.26 -36.63
C ALA A 24 -8.96 6.26 -36.77
N GLN A 25 -9.23 7.55 -36.99
CA GLN A 25 -8.17 8.57 -37.14
C GLN A 25 -7.45 8.82 -35.81
N HIS A 26 -8.21 8.91 -34.71
CA HIS A 26 -7.63 9.01 -33.37
C HIS A 26 -6.88 7.73 -32.97
N CYS A 27 -7.47 6.56 -33.25
CA CYS A 27 -6.82 5.28 -32.99
C CYS A 27 -5.47 5.18 -33.75
N GLU A 28 -5.44 5.57 -35.01
CA GLU A 28 -4.23 5.58 -35.83
C GLU A 28 -3.16 6.55 -35.30
N TYR A 29 -3.57 7.76 -34.91
CA TYR A 29 -2.67 8.75 -34.33
C TYR A 29 -1.95 8.18 -33.09
N PHE A 30 -2.70 7.70 -32.10
CA PHE A 30 -2.12 7.20 -30.85
C PHE A 30 -1.31 5.92 -31.04
N LEU A 31 -1.75 5.00 -31.90
CA LEU A 31 -0.99 3.79 -32.17
C LEU A 31 0.33 4.08 -32.90
N ARG A 32 0.36 5.03 -33.84
CA ARG A 32 1.60 5.45 -34.50
C ARG A 32 2.54 6.19 -33.54
N GLU A 33 2.01 7.02 -32.65
CA GLU A 33 2.80 7.69 -31.62
C GLU A 33 3.44 6.68 -30.65
N ALA A 34 2.67 5.68 -30.20
CA ALA A 34 3.14 4.67 -29.25
C ALA A 34 4.05 3.60 -29.86
N CYS A 35 3.80 3.19 -31.11
CA CYS A 35 4.49 2.07 -31.76
C CYS A 35 5.60 2.50 -32.73
N GLY A 36 5.66 3.78 -33.11
CA GLY A 36 6.65 4.28 -34.05
C GLY A 36 6.59 3.65 -35.44
N ILE A 37 7.72 3.62 -36.13
CA ILE A 37 7.85 3.20 -37.54
C ILE A 37 7.99 1.67 -37.66
N GLU A 38 8.34 0.98 -36.58
CA GLU A 38 8.71 -0.44 -36.55
C GLU A 38 7.52 -1.38 -36.80
N TYR A 39 6.33 -1.03 -36.29
CA TYR A 39 5.14 -1.91 -36.30
C TYR A 39 4.04 -1.45 -37.26
N LYS A 40 4.40 -0.85 -38.40
CA LYS A 40 3.44 -0.30 -39.37
C LYS A 40 2.38 -1.30 -39.82
N ARG A 41 2.74 -2.59 -39.98
CA ARG A 41 1.84 -3.64 -40.47
C ARG A 41 0.77 -3.97 -39.42
N GLU A 42 1.17 -4.11 -38.17
CA GLU A 42 0.30 -4.38 -37.03
C GLU A 42 -0.61 -3.18 -36.73
N VAL A 43 -0.05 -1.96 -36.73
CA VAL A 43 -0.83 -0.73 -36.54
C VAL A 43 -1.89 -0.59 -37.63
N PHE A 44 -1.53 -0.85 -38.89
CA PHE A 44 -2.49 -0.84 -39.99
C PHE A 44 -3.61 -1.85 -39.78
N ALA A 45 -3.31 -3.09 -39.39
CA ALA A 45 -4.33 -4.11 -39.14
C ALA A 45 -5.29 -3.73 -38.00
N LEU A 46 -4.78 -3.14 -36.92
CA LEU A 46 -5.60 -2.67 -35.79
C LEU A 46 -6.51 -1.50 -36.19
N VAL A 47 -5.99 -0.54 -36.95
CA VAL A 47 -6.76 0.61 -37.44
C VAL A 47 -7.82 0.18 -38.45
N SER A 48 -7.50 -0.75 -39.35
CA SER A 48 -8.46 -1.32 -40.30
C SER A 48 -9.65 -1.98 -39.59
N ALA A 49 -9.41 -2.66 -38.46
CA ALA A 49 -10.50 -3.21 -37.65
C ALA A 49 -11.44 -2.14 -37.05
N VAL A 50 -10.95 -0.93 -36.78
CA VAL A 50 -11.82 0.19 -36.36
C VAL A 50 -12.60 0.73 -37.56
N ARG A 51 -11.95 0.93 -38.70
CA ARG A 51 -12.56 1.47 -39.92
C ARG A 51 -13.73 0.63 -40.41
N GLU A 52 -13.62 -0.69 -40.25
CA GLU A 52 -14.63 -1.67 -40.63
C GLU A 52 -15.73 -1.88 -39.60
N GLY A 53 -15.66 -1.19 -38.45
CA GLY A 53 -16.61 -1.36 -37.37
C GLY A 53 -16.46 -2.68 -36.60
N VAL A 54 -15.43 -3.49 -36.88
CA VAL A 54 -15.16 -4.76 -36.17
C VAL A 54 -14.99 -4.52 -34.67
N ALA A 55 -14.27 -3.46 -34.28
CA ALA A 55 -14.10 -3.08 -32.88
C ALA A 55 -15.44 -2.72 -32.19
N LYS A 56 -16.35 -2.07 -32.92
CA LYS A 56 -17.67 -1.67 -32.42
C LYS A 56 -18.64 -2.86 -32.32
N GLU A 57 -18.61 -3.76 -33.29
CA GLU A 57 -19.41 -5.00 -33.31
C GLU A 57 -18.97 -5.97 -32.22
N LEU A 58 -17.68 -5.99 -31.86
CA LEU A 58 -17.18 -6.75 -30.71
C LEU A 58 -17.75 -6.27 -29.38
N LEU A 59 -18.02 -4.96 -29.22
CA LEU A 59 -18.64 -4.40 -28.02
C LEU A 59 -20.13 -4.73 -27.92
N ASN A 60 -20.82 -4.83 -29.05
CA ASN A 60 -22.25 -5.09 -29.14
C ASN A 60 -22.53 -6.30 -30.05
N PRO A 61 -22.21 -7.53 -29.60
CA PRO A 61 -22.41 -8.72 -30.41
C PRO A 61 -23.90 -8.95 -30.70
N PRO A 62 -24.27 -9.39 -31.92
CA PRO A 62 -25.66 -9.66 -32.28
C PRO A 62 -26.23 -10.80 -31.43
N GLN A 63 -27.44 -10.60 -30.89
CA GLN A 63 -28.11 -11.62 -30.07
C GLN A 63 -28.61 -12.77 -30.94
N GLY A 64 -28.25 -14.01 -30.59
CA GLY A 64 -28.74 -15.23 -31.24
C GLY A 64 -27.78 -15.94 -32.20
N LEU A 65 -26.56 -15.41 -32.40
CA LEU A 65 -25.54 -16.05 -33.25
C LEU A 65 -24.46 -16.76 -32.41
N PRO A 66 -24.01 -17.98 -32.77
CA PRO A 66 -22.90 -18.64 -32.08
C PRO A 66 -21.61 -17.81 -32.14
N GLN A 67 -20.93 -17.65 -31.00
CA GLN A 67 -19.77 -16.76 -30.85
C GLN A 67 -18.62 -17.12 -31.81
N THR A 68 -18.43 -18.40 -32.13
CA THR A 68 -17.40 -18.86 -33.07
C THR A 68 -17.66 -18.38 -34.49
N LEU A 69 -18.89 -18.56 -34.98
CA LEU A 69 -19.29 -18.12 -36.32
C LEU A 69 -19.23 -16.60 -36.47
N PHE A 70 -19.59 -15.85 -35.42
CA PHE A 70 -19.49 -14.40 -35.40
C PHE A 70 -18.03 -13.93 -35.52
N LEU A 71 -17.11 -14.54 -34.76
CA LEU A 71 -15.69 -14.20 -34.82
C LEU A 71 -15.06 -14.58 -36.17
N ASP A 72 -15.46 -15.72 -36.74
CA ASP A 72 -15.00 -16.14 -38.06
C ASP A 72 -15.45 -15.16 -39.15
N GLN A 73 -16.69 -14.67 -39.08
CA GLN A 73 -17.21 -13.63 -39.98
C GLN A 73 -16.41 -12.32 -39.89
N LEU A 74 -16.10 -11.86 -38.67
CA LEU A 74 -15.29 -10.65 -38.46
C LEU A 74 -13.86 -10.81 -38.98
N SER A 75 -13.25 -11.98 -38.75
CA SER A 75 -11.91 -12.31 -39.27
C SER A 75 -11.90 -12.35 -40.80
N GLN A 76 -12.93 -12.95 -41.41
CA GLN A 76 -13.07 -13.03 -42.86
C GLN A 76 -13.24 -11.64 -43.48
N ARG A 77 -14.04 -10.75 -42.88
CA ARG A 77 -14.17 -9.35 -43.35
C ARG A 77 -12.84 -8.60 -43.36
N LEU A 78 -12.01 -8.80 -42.32
CA LEU A 78 -10.67 -8.25 -42.30
C LEU A 78 -9.77 -8.85 -43.38
N HIS A 79 -9.89 -10.15 -43.64
CA HIS A 79 -9.16 -10.82 -44.71
C HIS A 79 -9.56 -10.29 -46.11
N ASP A 80 -10.85 -10.09 -46.35
CA ASP A 80 -11.38 -9.62 -47.64
C ASP A 80 -10.89 -8.20 -48.02
N LEU A 81 -10.38 -7.44 -47.05
CA LEU A 81 -9.72 -6.13 -47.27
C LEU A 81 -8.26 -6.24 -47.74
N GLY A 82 -7.78 -7.46 -47.96
CA GLY A 82 -6.40 -7.74 -48.37
C GLY A 82 -5.43 -7.92 -47.20
N LEU A 83 -5.92 -8.05 -45.96
CA LEU A 83 -5.09 -8.52 -44.86
C LEU A 83 -4.86 -10.03 -45.01
N ASP A 84 -3.67 -10.47 -44.64
CA ASP A 84 -3.38 -11.90 -44.52
C ASP A 84 -4.26 -12.53 -43.44
N LYS A 85 -4.72 -13.77 -43.64
CA LYS A 85 -5.62 -14.47 -42.71
C LYS A 85 -5.08 -14.47 -41.28
N THR A 86 -3.79 -14.71 -41.11
CA THR A 86 -3.16 -14.73 -39.77
C THR A 86 -3.18 -13.35 -39.11
N LEU A 87 -3.04 -12.28 -39.91
CA LEU A 87 -3.03 -10.90 -39.45
C LEU A 87 -4.44 -10.42 -39.07
N SER A 88 -5.46 -10.86 -39.81
CA SER A 88 -6.87 -10.65 -39.50
C SER A 88 -7.26 -11.28 -38.18
N GLU A 89 -6.91 -12.55 -37.98
CA GLU A 89 -7.16 -13.27 -36.72
C GLU A 89 -6.44 -12.61 -35.54
N TRP A 90 -5.18 -12.20 -35.72
CA TRP A 90 -4.42 -11.50 -34.69
C TRP A 90 -5.01 -10.14 -34.33
N ALA A 91 -5.47 -9.36 -35.31
CA ALA A 91 -6.08 -8.05 -35.07
C ALA A 91 -7.41 -8.20 -34.31
N LEU A 92 -8.24 -9.17 -34.72
CA LEU A 92 -9.49 -9.50 -34.05
C LEU A 92 -9.25 -9.92 -32.59
N GLN A 93 -8.27 -10.81 -32.35
CA GLN A 93 -7.91 -11.23 -31.00
C GLN A 93 -7.38 -10.07 -30.15
N SER A 94 -6.61 -9.17 -30.74
CA SER A 94 -6.05 -8.00 -30.04
C SER A 94 -7.15 -7.05 -29.57
N TRP A 95 -8.15 -6.78 -30.41
CA TRP A 95 -9.34 -6.00 -30.04
C TRP A 95 -10.22 -6.73 -29.02
N LYS A 96 -10.41 -8.04 -29.17
CA LYS A 96 -11.15 -8.86 -28.21
C LYS A 96 -10.52 -8.79 -26.82
N MET A 97 -9.19 -8.90 -26.73
CA MET A 97 -8.45 -8.79 -25.47
C MET A 97 -8.53 -7.40 -24.85
N ALA A 98 -8.62 -6.35 -25.67
CA ALA A 98 -8.63 -4.98 -25.19
C ALA A 98 -10.03 -4.46 -24.82
N LEU A 99 -11.09 -4.99 -25.44
CA LEU A 99 -12.47 -4.53 -25.26
C LEU A 99 -13.33 -5.44 -24.37
N LEU A 100 -13.13 -6.76 -24.41
CA LEU A 100 -13.93 -7.68 -23.61
C LEU A 100 -13.25 -7.97 -22.27
N PRO A 101 -13.97 -7.83 -21.13
CA PRO A 101 -13.50 -8.31 -19.85
C PRO A 101 -13.28 -9.83 -19.95
N GLN A 102 -12.02 -10.27 -20.00
CA GLN A 102 -11.72 -11.69 -19.88
C GLN A 102 -12.23 -12.20 -18.53
N PRO A 103 -12.84 -13.40 -18.45
CA PRO A 103 -13.14 -14.03 -17.18
C PRO A 103 -11.81 -14.31 -16.46
N SER A 104 -11.43 -13.38 -15.58
CA SER A 104 -10.39 -13.51 -14.56
C SER A 104 -9.11 -14.23 -15.01
N THR A 105 -8.39 -13.63 -15.94
CA THR A 105 -6.93 -13.60 -15.80
C THR A 105 -6.62 -12.38 -14.92
N PRO A 106 -5.83 -12.50 -13.83
CA PRO A 106 -5.61 -11.39 -12.91
C PRO A 106 -5.13 -10.18 -13.70
N GLN A 107 -5.96 -9.15 -13.76
CA GLN A 107 -5.63 -7.91 -14.44
C GLN A 107 -4.27 -7.44 -13.93
N LEU A 108 -3.31 -7.40 -14.86
CA LEU A 108 -2.00 -6.84 -14.64
C LEU A 108 -2.23 -5.38 -14.31
N ILE A 109 -2.15 -5.10 -13.01
CA ILE A 109 -2.07 -3.77 -12.43
C ILE A 109 -1.07 -3.03 -13.30
N SER A 110 -1.51 -1.94 -13.94
CA SER A 110 -0.65 -0.96 -14.62
C SER A 110 0.65 -0.83 -13.86
N PRO A 111 1.83 -0.90 -14.52
CA PRO A 111 3.11 -1.22 -13.88
C PRO A 111 3.26 -0.36 -12.64
N SER A 112 2.96 -0.96 -11.48
CA SER A 112 2.84 -0.23 -10.25
C SER A 112 4.25 0.27 -10.00
N LYS A 113 4.42 1.60 -10.12
CA LYS A 113 5.67 2.29 -9.84
C LYS A 113 6.38 1.57 -8.71
N ARG A 114 7.61 1.09 -8.97
CA ARG A 114 8.42 0.37 -7.98
C ARG A 114 8.37 1.14 -6.67
N LEU A 115 7.95 0.47 -5.60
CA LEU A 115 7.79 1.11 -4.31
C LEU A 115 9.15 1.70 -3.90
N THR A 116 9.16 2.94 -3.47
CA THR A 116 10.40 3.64 -3.11
C THR A 116 10.55 3.65 -1.58
N PRO A 117 11.68 3.22 -1.03
CA PRO A 117 11.88 3.13 0.42
C PRO A 117 11.97 4.49 1.11
N LEU A 118 11.92 5.62 0.40
CA LEU A 118 11.93 6.95 1.01
C LEU A 118 10.59 7.68 0.85
N ASN A 119 9.61 7.04 0.22
CA ASN A 119 8.31 7.65 -0.02
C ASN A 119 7.32 7.19 1.06
N PRO A 120 6.82 8.08 1.94
CA PRO A 120 5.91 7.70 3.01
C PRO A 120 4.57 7.16 2.49
N LEU A 121 4.15 7.53 1.28
CA LEU A 121 2.94 6.98 0.68
C LEU A 121 3.11 5.50 0.31
N ASP A 122 4.33 5.10 -0.05
CA ASP A 122 4.62 3.70 -0.40
C ASP A 122 4.62 2.81 0.85
N TYR A 123 4.97 3.36 2.02
CA TYR A 123 4.78 2.69 3.31
C TYR A 123 3.31 2.44 3.63
N ILE A 124 2.45 3.46 3.49
CA ILE A 124 1.01 3.33 3.73
C ILE A 124 0.41 2.34 2.75
N ARG A 125 0.82 2.39 1.48
CA ARG A 125 0.39 1.46 0.43
C ARG A 125 0.81 0.03 0.74
N LEU A 126 2.07 -0.18 1.14
CA LEU A 126 2.56 -1.50 1.54
C LEU A 126 1.79 -2.02 2.75
N LEU A 127 1.58 -1.18 3.76
CA LEU A 127 0.79 -1.51 4.96
C LEU A 127 -0.64 -1.93 4.59
N TRP A 128 -1.27 -1.19 3.68
CA TRP A 128 -2.59 -1.50 3.14
C TRP A 128 -2.62 -2.82 2.38
N TRP A 129 -1.60 -3.11 1.58
CA TRP A 129 -1.49 -4.39 0.88
C TRP A 129 -1.31 -5.56 1.84
N VAL A 130 -0.47 -5.39 2.87
CA VAL A 130 -0.24 -6.43 3.89
C VAL A 130 -1.52 -6.71 4.69
N LEU A 131 -2.25 -5.67 5.13
CA LEU A 131 -3.35 -5.83 6.08
C LEU A 131 -4.75 -5.91 5.44
N VAL A 132 -4.95 -5.29 4.27
CA VAL A 132 -6.28 -5.13 3.66
C VAL A 132 -6.43 -5.87 2.34
N LYS A 133 -5.41 -5.81 1.47
CA LYS A 133 -5.45 -6.43 0.12
C LYS A 133 -4.22 -7.32 -0.14
N PRO A 134 -4.11 -8.50 0.49
CA PRO A 134 -2.93 -9.37 0.36
C PRO A 134 -2.69 -9.88 -1.07
N GLN A 135 -3.75 -9.96 -1.89
CA GLN A 135 -3.64 -10.34 -3.31
C GLN A 135 -2.80 -9.34 -4.12
N GLN A 136 -2.83 -8.04 -3.79
CA GLN A 136 -2.02 -7.04 -4.50
C GLN A 136 -0.53 -7.20 -4.17
N LEU A 137 -0.22 -7.61 -2.94
CA LEU A 137 1.15 -7.88 -2.52
C LEU A 137 1.72 -9.13 -3.22
N GLN A 138 0.92 -10.19 -3.32
CA GLN A 138 1.31 -11.38 -4.09
C GLN A 138 1.56 -11.07 -5.56
N ALA A 139 0.73 -10.21 -6.17
CA ALA A 139 0.94 -9.75 -7.54
C ALA A 139 2.23 -8.92 -7.67
N TYR A 140 2.49 -8.01 -6.73
CA TYR A 140 3.72 -7.22 -6.70
C TYR A 140 4.98 -8.09 -6.60
N ARG A 141 4.94 -9.08 -5.70
CA ARG A 141 6.03 -10.04 -5.48
C ARG A 141 6.37 -10.85 -6.72
N LYS A 142 5.36 -11.26 -7.51
CA LYS A 142 5.58 -11.97 -8.79
C LYS A 142 6.31 -11.11 -9.81
N ILE A 143 6.18 -9.79 -9.75
CA ILE A 143 6.74 -8.86 -10.74
C ILE A 143 8.13 -8.37 -10.32
N PHE A 144 8.31 -7.98 -9.06
CA PHE A 144 9.52 -7.32 -8.56
C PHE A 144 10.39 -8.17 -7.63
N GLY A 145 9.93 -9.37 -7.27
CA GLY A 145 10.61 -10.28 -6.35
C GLY A 145 10.39 -9.95 -4.87
N GLU A 146 10.70 -10.91 -4.00
CA GLU A 146 10.57 -10.76 -2.54
C GLU A 146 11.58 -9.77 -1.95
N GLU A 147 12.73 -9.57 -2.58
CA GLU A 147 13.79 -8.69 -2.07
C GLU A 147 13.35 -7.23 -1.99
N ASP A 148 12.55 -6.77 -2.96
CA ASP A 148 12.10 -5.38 -3.03
C ASP A 148 11.04 -5.08 -1.96
N GLU A 149 10.10 -6.02 -1.76
CA GLU A 149 9.16 -6.00 -0.64
C GLU A 149 9.91 -5.98 0.70
N ASN A 150 10.91 -6.86 0.84
CA ASN A 150 11.68 -7.00 2.08
C ASN A 150 12.44 -5.72 2.42
N ARG A 151 13.00 -5.03 1.42
CA ARG A 151 13.71 -3.78 1.62
C ARG A 151 12.81 -2.71 2.24
N ILE A 152 11.59 -2.58 1.76
CA ILE A 152 10.66 -1.51 2.18
C ILE A 152 9.98 -1.89 3.49
N GLY A 153 9.66 -3.18 3.65
CA GLY A 153 9.17 -3.73 4.90
C GLY A 153 10.09 -3.40 6.08
N LYS A 154 11.42 -3.49 5.92
CA LYS A 154 12.39 -3.13 6.99
C LYS A 154 12.23 -1.69 7.47
N TRP A 155 12.15 -0.75 6.54
CA TRP A 155 11.98 0.66 6.86
C TRP A 155 10.61 0.93 7.47
N LEU A 156 9.57 0.23 7.00
CA LEU A 156 8.23 0.30 7.57
C LEU A 156 8.21 -0.18 9.02
N VAL A 157 8.79 -1.35 9.32
CA VAL A 157 8.88 -1.87 10.70
C VAL A 157 9.65 -0.89 11.58
N SER A 158 10.80 -0.42 11.11
CA SER A 158 11.61 0.55 11.85
C SER A 158 10.81 1.81 12.18
N THR A 159 10.12 2.37 11.19
CA THR A 159 9.28 3.56 11.36
C THR A 159 8.18 3.31 12.38
N LEU A 160 7.49 2.17 12.26
CA LEU A 160 6.43 1.79 13.18
C LEU A 160 6.93 1.64 14.62
N THR A 161 8.09 1.03 14.82
CA THR A 161 8.64 0.81 16.16
C THR A 161 9.10 2.11 16.83
N TRP A 162 9.79 2.99 16.10
CA TRP A 162 10.49 4.13 16.71
C TRP A 162 9.69 5.44 16.70
N TRP A 163 8.79 5.66 15.75
CA TRP A 163 8.03 6.92 15.69
C TRP A 163 7.14 7.20 16.90
N PRO A 164 6.40 6.20 17.46
CA PRO A 164 5.57 6.42 18.64
C PRO A 164 6.36 6.84 19.87
N LEU A 165 7.62 6.44 19.95
CA LEU A 165 8.56 6.85 20.98
C LEU A 165 9.15 8.23 20.67
N LEU A 166 9.55 8.46 19.42
CA LEU A 166 10.22 9.68 18.99
C LEU A 166 9.31 10.91 19.10
N MET A 167 8.02 10.80 18.76
CA MET A 167 7.11 11.94 18.74
C MET A 167 6.93 12.62 20.10
N PRO A 168 6.55 11.92 21.19
CA PRO A 168 6.43 12.54 22.50
C PRO A 168 7.76 13.09 23.00
N THR A 169 8.86 12.33 22.81
CA THR A 169 10.20 12.75 23.24
C THR A 169 10.64 14.03 22.54
N LEU A 170 10.39 14.14 21.23
CA LEU A 170 10.69 15.34 20.45
C LEU A 170 9.80 16.52 20.86
N ALA A 171 8.49 16.29 21.05
CA ALA A 171 7.57 17.34 21.47
C ALA A 171 7.92 17.88 22.87
N SER A 172 8.33 17.03 23.80
CA SER A 172 8.85 17.44 25.10
C SER A 172 10.15 18.24 24.99
N GLY A 173 11.08 17.82 24.13
CA GLY A 173 12.33 18.57 23.87
C GLY A 173 12.12 19.92 23.19
N LEU A 174 11.02 20.09 22.46
CA LEU A 174 10.60 21.36 21.86
C LEU A 174 9.71 22.20 22.79
N GLU A 175 9.50 21.77 24.04
CA GLU A 175 8.62 22.42 25.02
C GLU A 175 7.16 22.59 24.53
N LEU A 176 6.72 21.75 23.57
CA LEU A 176 5.35 21.74 23.06
C LEU A 176 4.37 20.99 23.96
N LEU A 177 4.90 20.12 24.83
CA LEU A 177 4.15 19.41 25.86
C LEU A 177 4.43 20.08 27.22
N MET A 178 3.40 20.16 28.08
CA MET A 178 3.39 20.97 29.31
C MET A 178 4.74 21.08 30.04
N PRO A 179 5.26 22.30 30.25
CA PRO A 179 6.48 22.52 31.02
C PRO A 179 6.18 22.38 32.51
N THR A 180 6.39 21.19 33.08
CA THR A 180 6.45 21.04 34.54
C THR A 180 7.83 21.44 35.06
N ALA A 181 7.86 22.27 36.10
CA ALA A 181 9.06 22.88 36.68
C ALA A 181 10.11 21.88 37.21
N ASP A 182 9.71 20.60 37.40
CA ASP A 182 10.57 19.50 37.87
C ASP A 182 10.99 18.51 36.76
N ASN A 183 10.72 18.82 35.49
CA ASN A 183 11.09 17.94 34.38
C ASN A 183 12.60 17.99 34.07
N TRP A 184 13.07 16.95 33.39
CA TRP A 184 14.41 16.92 32.82
C TRP A 184 14.62 18.12 31.89
N PRO A 185 15.85 18.65 31.77
CA PRO A 185 16.11 19.76 30.88
C PRO A 185 15.72 19.41 29.43
N PRO A 186 15.12 20.34 28.66
CA PRO A 186 14.71 20.12 27.27
C PRO A 186 15.82 19.49 26.41
N ASP A 187 17.07 19.90 26.66
CA ASP A 187 18.26 19.37 26.02
C ASP A 187 18.39 17.84 26.13
N ALA A 188 18.03 17.26 27.28
CA ALA A 188 18.10 15.83 27.48
C ALA A 188 17.10 15.08 26.59
N TYR A 189 15.88 15.59 26.45
CA TYR A 189 14.89 15.04 25.54
C TYR A 189 15.33 15.12 24.08
N LEU A 190 15.96 16.23 23.67
CA LEU A 190 16.53 16.37 22.33
C LEU A 190 17.64 15.34 22.08
N TRP A 191 18.52 15.08 23.05
CA TRP A 191 19.53 14.03 22.96
C TRP A 191 18.90 12.63 22.83
N PHE A 192 17.84 12.34 23.58
CA PHE A 192 17.09 11.10 23.42
C PHE A 192 16.44 11.00 22.04
N SER A 193 15.87 12.08 21.51
CA SER A 193 15.34 12.10 20.14
C SER A 193 16.42 11.81 19.10
N VAL A 194 17.62 12.39 19.24
CA VAL A 194 18.77 12.07 18.37
C VAL A 194 19.15 10.58 18.48
N LEU A 195 19.18 10.04 19.70
CA LEU A 195 19.43 8.61 19.91
C LEU A 195 18.37 7.74 19.24
N LEU A 196 17.09 8.08 19.36
CA LEU A 196 15.97 7.37 18.73
C LEU A 196 16.04 7.45 17.20
N ILE A 197 16.42 8.59 16.63
CA ILE A 197 16.68 8.73 15.18
C ILE A 197 17.83 7.80 14.76
N GLY A 198 18.91 7.75 15.55
CA GLY A 198 20.03 6.85 15.35
C GLY A 198 19.58 5.38 15.36
N CYS A 199 18.79 4.99 16.36
CA CYS A 199 18.20 3.65 16.46
C CYS A 199 17.31 3.33 15.25
N TRP A 200 16.45 4.27 14.82
CA TRP A 200 15.59 4.13 13.64
C TRP A 200 16.38 3.93 12.35
N LEU A 201 17.47 4.69 12.15
CA LEU A 201 18.37 4.53 11.00
C LEU A 201 19.10 3.18 11.06
N LEU A 202 19.58 2.79 12.25
CA LEU A 202 20.28 1.51 12.45
C LEU A 202 19.36 0.33 12.18
N THR A 203 18.13 0.30 12.72
CA THR A 203 17.20 -0.80 12.47
C THR A 203 16.69 -0.84 11.03
N GLY A 204 16.51 0.33 10.39
CA GLY A 204 16.15 0.40 8.97
C GLY A 204 17.26 -0.11 8.03
N LYS A 205 18.53 0.14 8.38
CA LYS A 205 19.70 -0.24 7.59
C LYS A 205 20.22 -1.66 7.89
N LEU A 206 20.28 -2.05 9.16
CA LEU A 206 20.93 -3.28 9.65
C LEU A 206 19.96 -4.42 9.92
N GLY A 207 18.66 -4.24 9.70
CA GLY A 207 17.67 -5.32 9.78
C GLY A 207 17.99 -6.41 8.75
N ASN A 208 18.91 -7.30 9.08
CA ASN A 208 19.25 -8.46 8.26
C ASN A 208 18.20 -9.53 8.57
N VAL A 209 17.56 -10.01 7.51
CA VAL A 209 16.45 -10.96 7.61
C VAL A 209 17.07 -12.30 7.98
N GLY A 210 17.04 -12.67 9.25
CA GLY A 210 17.02 -14.08 9.61
C GLY A 210 15.66 -14.62 9.19
N GLU A 211 15.64 -15.65 8.32
CA GLU A 211 14.63 -16.66 7.94
C GLU A 211 13.12 -16.47 8.24
N GLY A 212 12.66 -15.27 8.57
CA GLY A 212 11.28 -14.94 8.90
C GLY A 212 10.67 -14.06 7.82
N SER A 213 9.47 -14.41 7.39
CA SER A 213 8.65 -13.62 6.48
C SER A 213 8.57 -12.16 6.94
N VAL A 214 8.91 -11.22 6.06
CA VAL A 214 8.85 -9.78 6.35
C VAL A 214 7.44 -9.33 6.76
N MET A 215 6.40 -10.04 6.31
CA MET A 215 5.03 -9.82 6.78
C MET A 215 4.88 -10.05 8.29
N GLY A 216 5.56 -11.05 8.85
CA GLY A 216 5.51 -11.30 10.28
C GLY A 216 6.16 -10.17 11.08
N ASN A 217 7.18 -9.53 10.54
CA ASN A 217 7.84 -8.39 11.18
C ASN A 217 7.01 -7.10 11.03
N VAL A 218 6.33 -6.91 9.89
CA VAL A 218 5.38 -5.79 9.70
C VAL A 218 4.17 -5.93 10.63
N ALA A 219 3.57 -7.11 10.72
CA ALA A 219 2.48 -7.38 11.66
C ALA A 219 2.90 -7.13 13.12
N PHE A 220 4.10 -7.57 13.49
CA PHE A 220 4.68 -7.27 14.80
C PHE A 220 4.82 -5.77 15.03
N GLY A 221 5.42 -5.03 14.10
CA GLY A 221 5.60 -3.57 14.21
C GLY A 221 4.28 -2.82 14.35
N VAL A 222 3.26 -3.19 13.59
CA VAL A 222 1.91 -2.61 13.67
C VAL A 222 1.30 -2.81 15.04
N VAL A 223 1.29 -4.04 15.53
CA VAL A 223 0.59 -4.36 16.77
C VAL A 223 1.35 -3.81 17.97
N PHE A 224 2.68 -3.88 17.93
CA PHE A 224 3.54 -3.22 18.90
C PHE A 224 3.20 -1.72 18.97
N SER A 225 3.12 -1.04 17.83
CA SER A 225 2.76 0.39 17.79
C SER A 225 1.37 0.67 18.37
N VAL A 226 0.34 -0.08 17.95
CA VAL A 226 -1.04 0.12 18.41
C VAL A 226 -1.12 -0.05 19.92
N VAL A 227 -0.60 -1.15 20.44
CA VAL A 227 -0.71 -1.43 21.87
C VAL A 227 0.17 -0.47 22.67
N PHE A 228 1.35 -0.11 22.18
CA PHE A 228 2.22 0.88 22.81
C PHE A 228 1.52 2.24 22.94
N VAL A 229 0.91 2.76 21.87
CA VAL A 229 0.19 4.04 21.92
C VAL A 229 -1.00 3.96 22.88
N LEU A 230 -1.83 2.91 22.78
CA LEU A 230 -3.00 2.73 23.67
C LEU A 230 -2.59 2.69 25.14
N THR A 231 -1.53 1.93 25.44
CA THR A 231 -1.06 1.77 26.81
C THR A 231 -0.34 2.99 27.35
N TYR A 232 0.38 3.73 26.49
CA TYR A 232 0.95 5.03 26.83
C TYR A 232 -0.14 6.04 27.23
N VAL A 233 -1.23 6.10 26.46
CA VAL A 233 -2.39 6.95 26.78
C VAL A 233 -3.01 6.54 28.12
N ILE A 234 -3.23 5.25 28.35
CA ILE A 234 -3.74 4.74 29.64
C ILE A 234 -2.80 5.12 30.79
N ALA A 235 -1.49 5.00 30.60
CA ALA A 235 -0.50 5.37 31.61
C ALA A 235 -0.57 6.85 31.98
N ILE A 236 -0.69 7.74 30.99
CA ILE A 236 -0.87 9.19 31.22
C ILE A 236 -2.14 9.46 32.00
N VAL A 237 -3.28 8.86 31.61
CA VAL A 237 -4.56 9.07 32.28
C VAL A 237 -4.51 8.61 33.74
N ILE A 238 -3.92 7.43 34.01
CA ILE A 238 -3.75 6.92 35.37
C ILE A 238 -2.81 7.84 36.17
N ALA A 239 -1.69 8.26 35.59
CA ALA A 239 -0.73 9.13 36.26
C ALA A 239 -1.37 10.48 36.64
N PHE A 240 -2.20 11.05 35.75
CA PHE A 240 -2.95 12.28 36.02
C PHE A 240 -4.00 12.07 37.12
N TYR A 241 -4.76 10.98 37.06
CA TYR A 241 -5.75 10.65 38.09
C TYR A 241 -5.10 10.52 39.48
N VAL A 242 -3.97 9.80 39.58
CA VAL A 242 -3.23 9.66 40.84
C VAL A 242 -2.70 11.01 41.33
N ALA A 243 -2.17 11.84 40.42
CA ALA A 243 -1.68 13.17 40.76
C ALA A 243 -2.77 14.08 41.36
N THR A 244 -4.01 14.01 40.88
CA THR A 244 -5.11 14.83 41.43
C THR A 244 -5.56 14.43 42.84
N GLN A 245 -5.24 13.20 43.29
CA GLN A 245 -5.72 12.65 44.57
C GLN A 245 -4.69 12.78 45.72
N VAL A 246 -3.41 13.00 45.41
CA VAL A 246 -2.34 13.03 46.41
C VAL A 246 -1.85 14.46 46.59
N THR A 247 -1.89 15.03 47.80
CA THR A 247 -1.59 16.46 48.06
C THR A 247 -0.22 16.72 48.70
N SER A 248 0.71 15.75 48.72
CA SER A 248 1.97 15.83 49.47
C SER A 248 3.25 15.77 48.62
N ILE A 249 4.34 16.35 49.15
CA ILE A 249 5.64 16.61 48.51
C ILE A 249 6.44 15.33 48.12
N GLU A 250 5.99 14.14 48.51
CA GLU A 250 6.57 12.85 48.06
C GLU A 250 6.16 12.46 46.62
N PHE A 251 5.67 13.44 45.86
CA PHE A 251 5.04 13.33 44.55
C PHE A 251 5.94 12.71 43.48
N GLY A 252 7.24 13.03 43.47
CA GLY A 252 8.13 12.67 42.38
C GLY A 252 8.41 11.16 42.29
N ALA A 253 8.72 10.52 43.42
CA ALA A 253 9.14 9.10 43.40
C ALA A 253 7.98 8.14 43.14
N ALA A 254 6.81 8.39 43.73
CA ALA A 254 5.62 7.55 43.52
C ALA A 254 5.07 7.69 42.10
N PHE A 255 5.09 8.91 41.54
CA PHE A 255 4.69 9.18 40.16
C PHE A 255 5.62 8.47 39.15
N VAL A 256 6.94 8.61 39.33
CA VAL A 256 7.93 7.94 38.46
C VAL A 256 7.80 6.42 38.55
N LEU A 257 7.64 5.87 39.76
CA LEU A 257 7.47 4.42 39.93
C LEU A 257 6.18 3.91 39.27
N ALA A 258 5.05 4.59 39.48
CA ALA A 258 3.76 4.23 38.87
C ALA A 258 3.82 4.33 37.34
N TYR A 259 4.46 5.38 36.81
CA TYR A 259 4.66 5.55 35.38
C TYR A 259 5.53 4.43 34.79
N VAL A 260 6.67 4.13 35.42
CA VAL A 260 7.59 3.06 34.97
C VAL A 260 6.92 1.69 35.00
N VAL A 261 6.19 1.37 36.09
CA VAL A 261 5.48 0.09 36.21
C VAL A 261 4.36 -0.02 35.18
N THR A 262 3.58 1.05 34.98
CA THR A 262 2.49 1.05 34.00
C THR A 262 3.05 0.93 32.58
N PHE A 263 4.11 1.67 32.25
CA PHE A 263 4.80 1.62 30.97
C PHE A 263 5.44 0.25 30.68
N TYR A 264 6.05 -0.39 31.68
CA TYR A 264 6.62 -1.72 31.51
C TYR A 264 5.53 -2.78 31.31
N THR A 265 4.46 -2.73 32.10
CA THR A 265 3.32 -3.66 31.98
C THR A 265 2.64 -3.54 30.63
N ALA A 266 2.40 -2.30 30.21
CA ALA A 266 1.97 -1.88 28.89
C ALA A 266 2.79 -2.48 27.75
N TYR A 267 4.11 -2.32 27.84
CA TYR A 267 5.07 -2.84 26.86
C TYR A 267 5.01 -4.37 26.77
N VAL A 268 4.97 -5.07 27.91
CA VAL A 268 4.88 -6.55 27.93
C VAL A 268 3.59 -7.04 27.26
N ILE A 269 2.45 -6.38 27.55
CA ILE A 269 1.16 -6.68 26.91
C ILE A 269 1.24 -6.41 25.40
N ALA A 270 1.85 -5.28 25.00
CA ALA A 270 2.06 -4.92 23.60
C ALA A 270 2.82 -5.98 22.82
N VAL A 271 3.95 -6.42 23.37
CA VAL A 271 4.78 -7.46 22.76
C VAL A 271 4.01 -8.78 22.68
N GLY A 272 3.30 -9.18 23.74
CA GLY A 272 2.50 -10.41 23.75
C GLY A 272 1.40 -10.42 22.67
N VAL A 273 0.61 -9.35 22.60
CA VAL A 273 -0.44 -9.21 21.56
C VAL A 273 0.18 -9.15 20.17
N ALA A 274 1.34 -8.50 20.00
CA ALA A 274 2.04 -8.43 18.72
C ALA A 274 2.49 -9.79 18.21
N PHE A 275 2.94 -10.69 19.08
CA PHE A 275 3.26 -12.06 18.69
C PHE A 275 2.03 -12.86 18.26
N VAL A 276 0.91 -12.74 18.98
CA VAL A 276 -0.34 -13.45 18.64
C VAL A 276 -0.88 -12.98 17.29
N VAL A 277 -0.94 -11.66 17.08
CA VAL A 277 -1.41 -11.10 15.80
C VAL A 277 -0.44 -11.39 14.67
N LYS A 278 0.89 -11.37 14.91
CA LYS A 278 1.88 -11.80 13.92
C LYS A 278 1.57 -13.20 13.41
N ASN A 279 1.29 -14.15 14.30
CA ASN A 279 0.97 -15.52 13.92
C ASN A 279 -0.33 -15.59 13.11
N ALA A 280 -1.40 -14.93 13.58
CA ALA A 280 -2.67 -14.89 12.88
C ALA A 280 -2.60 -14.21 11.50
N VAL A 281 -1.82 -13.14 11.37
CA VAL A 281 -1.62 -12.43 10.10
C VAL A 281 -0.81 -13.31 9.14
N THR A 282 0.26 -13.94 9.61
CA THR A 282 1.09 -14.84 8.80
C THR A 282 0.27 -16.01 8.24
N GLU A 283 -0.62 -16.58 9.05
CA GLU A 283 -1.53 -17.65 8.64
C GLU A 283 -2.55 -17.17 7.58
N ASN A 284 -3.19 -16.01 7.80
CA ASN A 284 -4.14 -15.43 6.83
C ASN A 284 -3.48 -15.06 5.48
N LEU A 285 -2.22 -14.65 5.51
CA LEU A 285 -1.46 -14.33 4.31
C LEU A 285 -1.13 -15.56 3.48
N SER A 286 -0.90 -16.71 4.14
CA SER A 286 -0.70 -17.99 3.46
C SER A 286 -1.99 -18.47 2.77
N THR A 287 -3.16 -18.17 3.34
CA THR A 287 -4.48 -18.56 2.80
C THR A 287 -5.07 -17.54 1.83
N GLY A 288 -4.50 -16.33 1.74
CA GLY A 288 -4.95 -15.27 0.82
C GLY A 288 -6.29 -14.63 1.19
N THR A 289 -6.81 -14.89 2.39
CA THR A 289 -8.08 -14.33 2.88
C THR A 289 -7.82 -13.05 3.68
N SER A 290 -8.57 -11.97 3.39
CA SER A 290 -8.45 -10.75 4.19
C SER A 290 -9.21 -10.94 5.50
N SER A 291 -8.52 -10.90 6.64
CA SER A 291 -9.19 -10.98 7.93
C SER A 291 -9.77 -9.60 8.34
N LEU A 292 -10.98 -9.61 8.89
CA LEU A 292 -11.60 -8.41 9.48
C LEU A 292 -10.68 -7.80 10.55
N ALA A 293 -10.01 -8.67 11.33
CA ALA A 293 -9.05 -8.27 12.35
C ALA A 293 -7.89 -7.43 11.80
N ALA A 294 -7.30 -7.82 10.65
CA ALA A 294 -6.21 -7.06 10.04
C ALA A 294 -6.66 -5.68 9.54
N ARG A 295 -7.89 -5.58 9.00
CA ARG A 295 -8.47 -4.29 8.60
C ARG A 295 -8.70 -3.37 9.79
N ILE A 296 -9.27 -3.90 10.88
CA ILE A 296 -9.48 -3.14 12.11
C ILE A 296 -8.13 -2.69 12.68
N ALA A 297 -7.12 -3.57 12.71
CA ALA A 297 -5.78 -3.21 13.17
C ALA A 297 -5.15 -2.08 12.35
N PHE A 298 -5.33 -2.06 11.02
CA PHE A 298 -4.86 -0.96 10.17
C PHE A 298 -5.51 0.38 10.56
N PHE A 299 -6.84 0.42 10.72
CA PHE A 299 -7.54 1.66 11.08
C PHE A 299 -7.21 2.11 12.52
N LEU A 300 -7.08 1.17 13.46
CA LEU A 300 -6.65 1.47 14.82
C LEU A 300 -5.23 2.07 14.84
N LEU A 301 -4.31 1.50 14.05
CA LEU A 301 -2.97 2.06 13.91
C LEU A 301 -3.00 3.49 13.35
N LEU A 302 -3.74 3.71 12.26
CA LEU A 302 -3.84 5.04 11.67
C LEU A 302 -4.44 6.06 12.66
N SER A 303 -5.51 5.67 13.36
CA SER A 303 -6.14 6.49 14.38
C SER A 303 -5.19 6.80 15.53
N ALA A 304 -4.44 5.80 16.02
CA ALA A 304 -3.46 5.96 17.09
C ALA A 304 -2.35 6.95 16.71
N TYR A 305 -1.83 6.88 15.48
CA TYR A 305 -0.82 7.84 15.01
C TYR A 305 -1.38 9.25 14.84
N LEU A 306 -2.60 9.39 14.29
CA LEU A 306 -3.26 10.69 14.18
C LEU A 306 -3.51 11.32 15.55
N PHE A 307 -3.96 10.51 16.51
CA PHE A 307 -4.14 10.93 17.90
C PHE A 307 -2.81 11.36 18.52
N LEU A 308 -1.74 10.58 18.36
CA LEU A 308 -0.41 10.90 18.89
C LEU A 308 0.13 12.23 18.33
N ILE A 309 -0.01 12.44 17.01
CA ILE A 309 0.38 13.69 16.33
C ILE A 309 -0.43 14.86 16.88
N TRP A 310 -1.76 14.72 16.93
CA TRP A 310 -2.64 15.75 17.44
C TRP A 310 -2.33 16.11 18.90
N PHE A 311 -2.13 15.09 19.73
CA PHE A 311 -1.78 15.26 21.14
C PHE A 311 -0.44 15.98 21.32
N CYS A 312 0.60 15.57 20.60
CA CYS A 312 1.96 16.09 20.78
C CYS A 312 2.19 17.48 20.15
N PHE A 313 1.51 17.82 19.04
CA PHE A 313 1.85 19.01 18.24
C PHE A 313 0.72 20.02 18.09
N PHE A 314 -0.54 19.64 18.33
CA PHE A 314 -1.71 20.50 18.10
C PHE A 314 -2.42 20.87 19.41
N GLY A 315 -1.73 20.78 20.55
CA GLY A 315 -2.28 21.18 21.84
C GLY A 315 -3.39 20.26 22.35
N GLY A 316 -3.41 18.98 21.95
CA GLY A 316 -4.41 18.02 22.44
C GLY A 316 -4.36 17.81 23.96
N GLU A 317 -3.26 18.17 24.63
CA GLU A 317 -3.15 18.23 26.08
C GLU A 317 -4.21 19.15 26.74
N GLN A 318 -4.66 20.20 26.06
CA GLN A 318 -5.66 21.14 26.59
C GLN A 318 -7.03 20.49 26.79
N VAL A 319 -7.29 19.35 26.15
CA VAL A 319 -8.56 18.60 26.30
C VAL A 319 -8.55 17.74 27.57
N LEU A 320 -7.39 17.50 28.17
CA LEU A 320 -7.26 16.71 29.40
C LEU A 320 -7.28 17.57 30.69
N ILE A 321 -7.27 18.90 30.56
CA ILE A 321 -7.38 19.87 31.67
C ILE A 321 -8.86 20.20 31.88
#